data_AF-A0A661BZ95-F1
#
_entry.id   AF-A0A661BZ95-F1
#
_cell.length_a   1.000
_cell.length_b   1.000
_cell.length_c   1.000
_cell.angle_alpha   90.00
_cell.angle_beta   90.00
_cell.angle_gamma   90.00
#
_symmetry.space_group_name_H-M   'P 1'
#
loop_
_entity.id
_entity.type
_entity.pdbx_description
1 polymer ?
#
loop_
_entity_poly.entity_id
_entity_poly.type
_entity_poly.pdbx_seq_one_letter_code
_entity_poly.pdbx_strand_id
1 'polypeptide(L)'
;MVITLCVFSAFVFADGETTEVFLTGSSNSPAGDFVVQTTNDMFHYQGREYEVYRVYYDDPDMNMKIAVNSVGECTSFVAFNGEFMFFYNCNKHGFGVRKVMFSNPWVKDDFDAEQFHDQTVLMKKKKVEKKQAVGLIASYVPQLKG
;
A
#
# COMPACT_ATOMS: atom_id res chain seq x y z
N MET A 1 -23.05 32.58 -51.36
CA MET A 1 -21.84 32.37 -50.56
C MET A 1 -22.29 31.79 -49.23
N VAL A 2 -22.13 30.49 -49.03
CA VAL A 2 -22.61 29.79 -47.82
C VAL A 2 -21.41 29.63 -46.87
N ILE A 3 -21.47 30.25 -45.69
CA ILE A 3 -20.46 30.12 -44.66
C ILE A 3 -20.91 29.00 -43.73
N THR A 4 -20.35 27.81 -43.89
CA THR A 4 -20.58 26.68 -42.99
C THR A 4 -19.58 26.76 -41.84
N LEU A 5 -20.08 27.13 -40.66
CA LEU A 5 -19.32 27.18 -39.41
C LEU A 5 -19.29 25.77 -38.80
N CYS A 6 -18.23 25.00 -39.02
CA CYS A 6 -18.01 23.73 -38.34
C CYS A 6 -17.49 23.98 -36.93
N VAL A 7 -18.38 23.97 -35.94
CA VAL A 7 -18.02 23.94 -34.52
C VAL A 7 -17.62 22.51 -34.17
N PHE A 8 -16.31 22.25 -34.10
CA PHE A 8 -15.79 21.02 -33.51
C PHE A 8 -15.79 21.18 -31.99
N SER A 9 -16.85 20.72 -31.34
CA SER A 9 -16.86 20.50 -29.89
C SER A 9 -15.97 19.31 -29.58
N ALA A 10 -14.71 19.57 -29.22
CA ALA A 10 -13.84 18.58 -28.62
C ALA A 10 -14.41 18.22 -27.23
N PHE A 11 -14.88 16.99 -27.09
CA PHE A 11 -15.20 16.43 -25.77
C PHE A 11 -13.91 16.30 -24.98
N VAL A 12 -13.69 17.19 -24.01
CA VAL A 12 -12.67 17.01 -22.99
C VAL A 12 -13.26 16.06 -21.96
N PHE A 13 -12.91 14.78 -22.04
CA PHE A 13 -13.17 13.84 -20.95
C PHE A 13 -12.21 14.18 -19.81
N ALA A 14 -12.69 14.98 -18.88
CA ALA A 14 -12.04 15.24 -17.60
C ALA A 14 -12.47 14.16 -16.61
N ASP A 15 -11.70 13.08 -16.52
CA ASP A 15 -11.53 12.34 -15.27
C ASP A 15 -10.22 11.52 -15.35
N GLY A 16 -9.10 12.23 -15.24
CA GLY A 16 -7.79 11.61 -15.16
C GLY A 16 -7.43 11.35 -13.71
N GLU A 17 -7.86 10.22 -13.14
CA GLU A 17 -7.18 9.66 -11.96
C GLU A 17 -5.75 9.37 -12.43
N THR A 18 -4.80 10.25 -12.10
CA THR A 18 -3.39 10.10 -12.46
C THR A 18 -2.78 8.97 -11.63
N THR A 19 -3.04 7.73 -12.02
CA THR A 19 -2.42 6.54 -11.41
C THR A 19 -1.00 6.41 -11.96
N GLU A 20 -0.07 7.18 -11.41
CA GLU A 20 1.35 7.03 -11.76
C GLU A 20 1.94 5.83 -11.03
N VAL A 21 2.75 5.04 -11.75
CA VAL A 21 3.51 3.93 -11.17
C VAL A 21 4.57 4.49 -10.23
N PHE A 22 4.44 4.21 -8.94
CA PHE A 22 5.35 4.65 -7.89
C PHE A 22 6.61 3.78 -7.82
N LEU A 23 6.43 2.46 -7.86
CA LEU A 23 7.50 1.47 -7.94
C LEU A 23 6.95 0.11 -8.39
N THR A 24 7.84 -0.74 -8.87
CA THR A 24 7.58 -2.16 -9.16
C THR A 24 8.58 -3.02 -8.40
N GLY A 25 8.23 -4.29 -8.18
CA GLY A 25 9.10 -5.23 -7.50
C GLY A 25 8.59 -6.66 -7.60
N SER A 26 9.29 -7.56 -6.92
CA SER A 26 8.87 -8.96 -6.78
C SER A 26 8.56 -9.26 -5.32
N SER A 27 7.46 -9.97 -5.06
CA SER A 27 7.13 -10.41 -3.71
C SER A 27 7.96 -11.63 -3.33
N ASN A 28 8.17 -11.82 -2.03
CA ASN A 28 8.82 -13.03 -1.51
C ASN A 28 7.82 -14.17 -1.26
N SER A 29 6.64 -14.12 -1.89
CA SER A 29 5.57 -15.10 -1.71
C SER A 29 5.05 -15.60 -3.07
N PRO A 30 4.12 -16.57 -3.07
CA PRO A 30 3.42 -16.99 -4.29
C PRO A 30 2.59 -15.89 -4.99
N ALA A 31 2.42 -14.71 -4.36
CA ALA A 31 1.68 -13.60 -4.95
C ALA A 31 2.32 -13.00 -6.21
N GLY A 32 3.59 -13.33 -6.48
CA GLY A 32 4.28 -12.96 -7.72
C GLY A 32 4.84 -11.53 -7.70
N ASP A 33 4.96 -10.94 -8.87
CA ASP A 33 5.42 -9.56 -9.03
C ASP A 33 4.35 -8.56 -8.62
N PHE A 34 4.77 -7.33 -8.32
CA PHE A 34 3.85 -6.28 -7.90
C PHE A 34 4.16 -4.91 -8.49
N VAL A 35 3.10 -4.12 -8.62
CA VAL A 35 3.11 -2.73 -9.05
C VAL A 35 2.43 -1.88 -7.99
N VAL A 36 3.12 -0.85 -7.53
CA VAL A 36 2.57 0.15 -6.62
C VAL A 36 2.20 1.39 -7.42
N GLN A 37 0.97 1.84 -7.27
CA GLN A 37 0.44 3.04 -7.89
C GLN A 37 0.13 4.10 -6.85
N THR A 38 0.39 5.35 -7.20
CA THR A 38 -0.11 6.50 -6.46
C THR A 38 -1.61 6.64 -6.66
N THR A 39 -2.29 7.19 -5.66
CA THR A 39 -3.71 7.57 -5.75
C THR A 39 -3.91 8.91 -5.05
N ASN A 40 -4.99 9.60 -5.41
CA ASN A 40 -5.45 10.81 -4.73
C ASN A 40 -6.28 10.48 -3.46
N ASP A 41 -6.48 9.19 -3.17
CA ASP A 41 -7.18 8.72 -1.98
C ASP A 41 -6.41 9.06 -0.70
N MET A 42 -7.12 9.62 0.29
CA MET A 42 -6.61 9.84 1.64
C MET A 42 -7.25 8.85 2.62
N PHE A 43 -6.45 8.30 3.53
CA PHE A 43 -6.93 7.45 4.61
C PHE A 43 -6.82 8.18 5.94
N HIS A 44 -7.92 8.23 6.70
CA HIS A 44 -7.97 8.90 8.00
C HIS A 44 -7.94 7.88 9.13
N TYR A 45 -6.92 7.96 9.98
CA TYR A 45 -6.81 7.08 11.15
C TYR A 45 -6.28 7.86 12.36
N GLN A 46 -6.99 7.74 13.49
CA GLN A 46 -6.67 8.43 14.75
C GLN A 46 -6.47 9.95 14.58
N GLY A 47 -7.30 10.58 13.75
CA GLY A 47 -7.23 12.03 13.50
C GLY A 47 -6.04 12.47 12.66
N ARG A 48 -5.35 11.54 11.98
CA ARG A 48 -4.27 11.83 11.04
C ARG A 48 -4.64 11.38 9.63
N GLU A 49 -4.07 12.08 8.66
CA GLU A 49 -4.21 11.78 7.24
C GLU A 49 -3.02 10.97 6.73
N TYR A 50 -3.32 10.03 5.85
CA TYR A 50 -2.35 9.12 5.25
C TYR A 50 -2.52 9.15 3.73
N GLU A 51 -1.42 9.34 3.01
CA GLU A 51 -1.36 9.14 1.55
C GLU A 51 -1.57 7.66 1.25
N VAL A 52 -2.51 7.31 0.37
CA VAL A 52 -2.74 5.92 -0.01
C VAL A 52 -1.96 5.57 -1.27
N TYR A 53 -1.46 4.35 -1.31
CA TYR A 53 -0.87 3.70 -2.47
C TYR A 53 -1.65 2.40 -2.71
N ARG A 54 -1.95 2.10 -3.98
CA ARG A 54 -2.58 0.82 -4.36
C ARG A 54 -1.47 -0.13 -4.79
N VAL A 55 -1.50 -1.35 -4.27
CA VAL A 55 -0.55 -2.41 -4.63
C VAL A 55 -1.30 -3.50 -5.35
N TYR A 56 -0.88 -3.74 -6.58
CA TYR A 56 -1.40 -4.80 -7.43
C TYR A 56 -0.35 -5.90 -7.54
N TYR A 57 -0.73 -7.13 -7.22
CA TYR A 57 0.08 -8.32 -7.40
C TYR A 57 -0.39 -9.11 -8.62
N ASP A 58 0.42 -10.08 -9.06
CA ASP A 58 -0.01 -11.05 -10.08
C ASP A 58 -1.22 -11.87 -9.59
N ASP A 59 -1.25 -12.21 -8.30
CA ASP A 59 -2.44 -12.76 -7.65
C ASP A 59 -3.38 -11.62 -7.17
N PRO A 60 -4.54 -11.41 -7.82
CA PRO A 60 -5.45 -10.32 -7.47
C PRO A 60 -6.07 -10.47 -6.08
N ASP A 61 -6.13 -11.67 -5.51
CA ASP A 61 -6.66 -11.91 -4.16
C ASP A 61 -5.73 -11.39 -3.06
N MET A 62 -4.50 -11.03 -3.44
CA MET A 62 -3.47 -10.44 -2.58
C MET A 62 -3.40 -8.91 -2.70
N ASN A 63 -4.17 -8.30 -3.60
CA ASN A 63 -4.18 -6.85 -3.78
C ASN A 63 -4.49 -6.11 -2.48
N MET A 64 -3.77 -5.01 -2.24
CA MET A 64 -3.89 -4.27 -0.99
C MET A 64 -3.63 -2.79 -1.19
N LYS A 65 -3.85 -2.03 -0.12
CA LYS A 65 -3.54 -0.61 -0.04
C LYS A 65 -2.49 -0.38 1.04
N ILE A 66 -1.59 0.56 0.80
CA ILE A 66 -0.61 1.03 1.79
C ILE A 66 -0.90 2.51 2.05
N ALA A 67 -1.34 2.81 3.27
CA ALA A 67 -1.49 4.16 3.78
C ALA A 67 -0.20 4.62 4.45
N VAL A 68 0.28 5.81 4.11
CA VAL A 68 1.55 6.36 4.57
C VAL A 68 1.33 7.71 5.23
N ASN A 69 1.74 7.84 6.49
CA ASN A 69 1.71 9.11 7.20
C ASN A 69 3.08 9.76 7.22
N SER A 70 3.22 10.84 6.46
CA SER A 70 4.44 11.64 6.31
C SER A 70 4.76 12.54 7.52
N VAL A 71 3.93 12.53 8.57
CA VAL A 71 4.10 13.37 9.77
C VAL A 71 4.88 12.63 10.87
N GLY A 72 6.12 13.04 11.11
CA GLY A 72 6.96 12.60 12.24
C GLY A 72 8.40 12.22 11.84
N GLU A 73 9.22 11.84 12.82
CA GLU A 73 10.63 11.44 12.60
C GLU A 73 10.77 10.04 11.95
N CYS A 74 9.79 9.16 12.16
CA CYS A 74 9.61 7.96 11.37
C CYS A 74 8.16 7.89 10.90
N THR A 75 8.00 7.82 9.58
CA THR A 75 6.75 7.59 8.87
C THR A 75 6.05 6.35 9.43
N SER A 76 4.77 6.46 9.75
CA SER A 76 3.95 5.28 10.09
C SER A 76 3.24 4.80 8.84
N PHE A 77 3.17 3.48 8.67
CA PHE A 77 2.58 2.86 7.50
C PHE A 77 1.51 1.88 7.95
N VAL A 78 0.44 1.80 7.17
CA VAL A 78 -0.65 0.87 7.37
C VAL A 78 -0.89 0.14 6.07
N ALA A 79 -0.60 -1.16 6.03
CA ALA A 79 -0.96 -2.01 4.90
C ALA A 79 -2.29 -2.67 5.20
N PHE A 80 -3.27 -2.55 4.32
CA PHE A 80 -4.60 -3.05 4.59
C PHE A 80 -5.32 -3.50 3.33
N ASN A 81 -6.21 -4.47 3.52
CA ASN A 81 -7.24 -4.84 2.58
C ASN A 81 -8.59 -4.90 3.34
N GLY A 82 -9.64 -5.46 2.72
CA GLY A 82 -10.94 -5.59 3.40
C GLY A 82 -10.91 -6.52 4.63
N GLU A 83 -9.85 -7.31 4.80
CA GLU A 83 -9.76 -8.41 5.77
C GLU A 83 -8.79 -8.08 6.91
N PHE A 84 -7.60 -7.57 6.57
CA PHE A 84 -6.46 -7.34 7.44
C PHE A 84 -6.02 -5.89 7.43
N MET A 85 -5.48 -5.44 8.56
CA MET A 85 -4.80 -4.16 8.68
C MET A 85 -3.52 -4.31 9.51
N PHE A 86 -2.38 -4.17 8.86
CA PHE A 86 -1.05 -4.31 9.42
C PHE A 86 -0.39 -2.94 9.62
N PHE A 87 0.09 -2.67 10.83
CA PHE A 87 0.76 -1.43 11.18
C PHE A 87 2.26 -1.62 11.21
N TYR A 88 2.99 -0.78 10.48
CA TYR A 88 4.44 -0.76 10.42
C TYR A 88 4.99 0.55 10.98
N ASN A 89 6.06 0.46 11.77
CA ASN A 89 6.81 1.63 12.22
C ASN A 89 8.29 1.31 12.45
N CYS A 90 9.08 2.36 12.65
CA CYS A 90 10.44 2.23 13.18
C CYS A 90 10.41 2.13 14.71
N ASN A 91 11.26 1.25 15.26
CA ASN A 91 11.61 1.24 16.67
C ASN A 91 13.15 1.25 16.83
N LYS A 92 13.63 1.03 18.05
CA LYS A 92 15.08 0.98 18.34
C LYS A 92 15.84 -0.13 17.60
N HIS A 93 15.14 -1.18 17.15
CA HIS A 93 15.69 -2.35 16.47
C HIS A 93 15.59 -2.27 14.94
N GLY A 94 14.68 -1.44 14.42
CA GLY A 94 14.51 -1.27 12.98
C GLY A 94 13.08 -0.98 12.55
N PHE A 95 12.83 -1.10 11.25
CA PHE A 95 11.53 -1.02 10.61
C PHE A 95 10.91 -2.41 10.46
N GLY A 96 9.62 -2.55 10.74
CA GLY A 96 8.88 -3.80 10.58
C GLY A 96 7.46 -3.72 11.12
N VAL A 97 6.74 -4.84 11.07
CA VAL A 97 5.34 -4.94 11.50
C VAL A 97 5.24 -4.88 13.03
N ARG A 98 4.16 -4.28 13.53
CA ARG A 98 3.96 -4.01 14.97
C ARG A 98 2.64 -4.51 15.49
N LYS A 99 1.60 -4.38 14.68
CA LYS A 99 0.25 -4.70 15.06
C LYS A 99 -0.50 -5.19 13.84
N VAL A 100 -1.40 -6.14 14.08
CA VAL A 100 -2.42 -6.58 13.13
C VAL A 100 -3.79 -6.30 13.74
N MET A 101 -4.74 -5.93 12.89
CA MET A 101 -6.16 -5.93 13.18
C MET A 101 -6.89 -6.76 12.12
N PHE A 102 -7.91 -7.47 12.55
CA PHE A 102 -8.74 -8.31 11.68
C PHE A 102 -10.14 -7.71 11.61
N SER A 103 -10.74 -7.73 10.42
CA SER A 103 -12.12 -7.31 10.20
C SER A 103 -13.13 -8.23 10.89
N ASN A 104 -12.81 -9.53 11.00
CA ASN A 104 -13.62 -10.53 11.65
C ASN A 104 -12.77 -11.65 12.27
N PRO A 105 -13.32 -12.49 13.16
CA PRO A 105 -12.57 -13.56 13.83
C PRO A 105 -12.12 -14.71 12.93
N TRP A 106 -12.82 -14.99 11.83
CA TRP A 106 -12.56 -16.14 10.95
C TRP A 106 -11.32 -15.94 10.08
N VAL A 107 -11.10 -14.69 9.65
CA VAL A 107 -9.91 -14.25 8.90
C VAL A 107 -8.60 -14.47 9.68
N LYS A 108 -8.68 -14.67 11.01
CA LYS A 108 -7.51 -14.99 11.83
C LYS A 108 -6.96 -16.39 11.54
N ASP A 109 -7.77 -17.31 11.03
CA ASP A 109 -7.31 -18.67 10.73
C ASP A 109 -6.40 -18.70 9.49
N ASP A 110 -6.60 -17.74 8.57
CA ASP A 110 -5.78 -17.54 7.36
C ASP A 110 -4.56 -16.62 7.63
N PHE A 111 -4.27 -16.30 8.90
CA PHE A 111 -3.15 -15.43 9.28
C PHE A 111 -1.95 -16.23 9.76
N ASP A 112 -0.80 -15.98 9.13
CA ASP A 112 0.46 -16.58 9.53
C ASP A 112 1.15 -15.78 10.64
N ALA A 113 1.03 -16.27 11.87
CA ALA A 113 1.63 -15.65 13.05
C ALA A 113 3.17 -15.79 13.11
N GLU A 114 3.74 -16.81 12.47
CA GLU A 114 5.19 -17.03 12.40
C GLU A 114 5.80 -15.98 11.46
N GLN A 115 5.23 -15.82 10.27
CA GLN A 115 5.64 -14.76 9.33
C GLN A 115 5.48 -13.37 9.94
N PHE A 116 4.42 -13.12 10.71
CA PHE A 116 4.27 -11.86 11.42
C PHE A 116 5.41 -11.61 12.43
N HIS A 117 5.83 -12.65 13.15
CA HIS A 117 6.94 -12.55 14.08
C HIS A 117 8.25 -12.24 13.36
N ASP A 118 8.53 -12.92 12.26
CA ASP A 118 9.75 -12.74 11.47
C ASP A 118 9.82 -11.35 10.81
N GLN A 119 8.66 -10.81 10.43
CA GLN A 119 8.55 -9.48 9.84
C GLN A 119 8.59 -8.33 10.87
N THR A 120 8.78 -8.62 12.17
CA THR A 120 8.97 -7.57 13.18
C THR A 120 10.23 -6.72 12.91
N VAL A 121 11.22 -7.24 12.18
CA VAL A 121 12.37 -6.45 11.73
C VAL A 121 12.70 -6.75 10.26
N LEU A 122 12.07 -6.03 9.35
CA LEU A 122 12.36 -6.07 7.91
C LEU A 122 13.65 -5.33 7.56
N MET A 123 14.00 -4.29 8.31
CA MET A 123 15.24 -3.54 8.11
C MET A 123 15.80 -3.01 9.42
N LYS A 124 17.08 -3.28 9.70
CA LYS A 124 17.76 -2.86 10.94
C LYS A 124 18.05 -1.35 11.04
N LYS A 125 18.00 -0.62 9.93
CA LYS A 125 18.24 0.84 9.93
C LYS A 125 17.06 1.55 10.60
N LYS A 126 17.37 2.57 11.40
CA LYS A 126 16.37 3.36 12.15
C LYS A 126 15.56 4.31 11.27
N LYS A 127 16.14 4.73 10.13
CA LYS A 127 15.50 5.60 9.16
C LYS A 127 15.24 4.80 7.89
N VAL A 128 13.99 4.76 7.46
CA VAL A 128 13.56 4.14 6.22
C VAL A 128 12.97 5.24 5.33
N GLU A 129 13.37 5.27 4.06
CA GLU A 129 12.76 6.18 3.10
C GLU A 129 11.37 5.67 2.72
N LYS A 130 10.45 6.59 2.40
CA LYS A 130 9.06 6.25 2.01
C LYS A 130 9.02 5.16 0.94
N LYS A 131 9.77 5.37 -0.16
CA LYS A 131 9.83 4.42 -1.29
C LYS A 131 10.34 3.04 -0.86
N GLN A 132 11.37 3.02 -0.02
CA GLN A 132 11.95 1.78 0.49
C GLN A 132 10.99 1.04 1.42
N ALA A 133 10.31 1.75 2.34
CA ALA A 133 9.34 1.15 3.24
C ALA A 133 8.14 0.57 2.49
N VAL A 134 7.60 1.31 1.52
CA VAL A 134 6.49 0.85 0.67
C VAL A 134 6.89 -0.41 -0.11
N GLY A 135 8.10 -0.44 -0.69
CA GLY A 135 8.62 -1.64 -1.35
C GLY A 135 8.78 -2.83 -0.40
N LEU A 136 9.35 -2.62 0.79
CA LEU A 136 9.49 -3.68 1.80
C LEU A 136 8.14 -4.21 2.27
N ILE A 137 7.16 -3.34 2.49
CA ILE A 137 5.80 -3.77 2.86
C ILE A 137 5.22 -4.61 1.72
N ALA A 138 5.24 -4.11 0.49
CA ALA A 138 4.69 -4.82 -0.66
C ALA A 138 5.36 -6.19 -0.91
N SER A 139 6.68 -6.30 -0.69
CA SER A 139 7.38 -7.57 -0.88
C SER A 139 7.04 -8.64 0.16
N TYR A 140 6.64 -8.26 1.39
CA TYR A 140 6.54 -9.19 2.52
C TYR A 140 5.12 -9.39 3.07
N VAL A 141 4.22 -8.41 2.95
CA VAL A 141 2.83 -8.55 3.45
C VAL A 141 2.13 -9.79 2.87
N PRO A 142 2.28 -10.15 1.58
CA PRO A 142 1.63 -11.35 1.05
C PRO A 142 1.98 -12.66 1.76
N GLN A 143 3.08 -12.73 2.51
CA GLN A 143 3.43 -13.91 3.32
C GLN A 143 2.61 -14.00 4.63
N LEU A 144 1.94 -12.92 5.04
CA LEU A 144 1.14 -12.89 6.27
C LEU A 144 -0.23 -13.54 6.11
N LYS A 145 -0.62 -13.86 4.86
CA LYS A 145 -1.81 -14.63 4.51
C LYS A 145 -1.35 -16.06 4.22
N GLY A 146 -1.79 -17.02 5.03
CA GLY A 146 -1.41 -18.43 5.01
C GLY A 146 -2.52 -19.32 4.51
#